data_AF-A0A7S4DJ47-F1
#
_entry.id   AF-A0A7S4DJ47-F1
#
_cell.length_a   1.000
_cell.length_b   1.000
_cell.length_c   1.000
_cell.angle_alpha   90.00
_cell.angle_beta   90.00
_cell.angle_gamma   90.00
#
_symmetry.space_group_name_H-M   'P 1'
#
loop_
_entity.id
_entity.type
_entity.pdbx_description
1 polymer ?
#
loop_
_entity_poly.entity_id
_entity_poly.type
_entity_poly.pdbx_seq_one_letter_code
_entity_poly.pdbx_strand_id
1 'polypeptide(L)'
;SCLNRMISFKSPKVYSHMIKLGVSIHSFTTAWLLCLFMENPLPYETAIKYWDYLFCYGDEMLFHMALEILLHRSEELLAIEDADEMLEFTLHRLSKNVNALSLERITKVLHSLQTRSLDSRTAISVLSYLFSMKKCGVRM
;
A
#
# COMPACT_ATOMS: atom_id res chain seq x y z
N SER A 1 6.21 8.15 -12.26
CA SER A 1 5.52 8.42 -10.97
C SER A 1 6.48 8.22 -9.79
N CYS A 2 6.12 8.74 -8.61
CA CYS A 2 6.91 8.61 -7.37
C CYS A 2 7.19 7.14 -7.01
N LEU A 3 6.16 6.29 -7.04
CA LEU A 3 6.27 4.85 -6.77
C LEU A 3 7.27 4.14 -7.68
N ASN A 4 7.31 4.49 -8.96
CA ASN A 4 8.26 3.93 -9.92
C ASN A 4 9.71 4.15 -9.46
N ARG A 5 10.01 5.38 -9.01
CA ARG A 5 11.32 5.76 -8.46
C ARG A 5 11.61 5.06 -7.13
N MET A 6 10.60 4.89 -6.28
CA MET A 6 10.74 4.18 -5.01
C MET A 6 11.11 2.72 -5.23
N ILE A 7 10.44 2.03 -6.15
CA ILE A 7 10.73 0.62 -6.49
C ILE A 7 12.12 0.51 -7.11
N SER A 8 12.48 1.40 -8.05
CA SER A 8 13.81 1.36 -8.67
C SER A 8 14.94 1.54 -7.65
N PHE A 9 14.70 2.30 -6.57
CA PHE A 9 15.68 2.49 -5.51
C PHE A 9 15.69 1.33 -4.49
N LYS A 10 14.52 0.86 -4.07
CA LYS A 10 14.37 -0.14 -3.00
C LYS A 10 14.59 -1.58 -3.48
N SER A 11 14.18 -1.90 -4.71
CA SER A 11 14.44 -3.19 -5.34
C SER A 11 14.70 -3.02 -6.84
N PRO A 12 15.94 -2.66 -7.22
CA PRO A 12 16.33 -2.53 -8.62
C PRO A 12 16.11 -3.81 -9.42
N LYS A 13 16.20 -4.98 -8.77
CA LYS A 13 15.97 -6.29 -9.38
C LYS A 13 14.53 -6.45 -9.87
N VAL A 14 13.56 -6.22 -8.99
CA VAL A 14 12.12 -6.30 -9.34
C VAL A 14 11.78 -5.27 -10.41
N TYR A 15 12.28 -4.04 -10.25
CA TYR A 15 12.08 -2.98 -11.23
C TYR A 15 12.56 -3.40 -12.63
N SER A 16 13.81 -3.86 -12.73
CA SER A 16 14.42 -4.23 -14.02
C SER A 16 13.72 -5.44 -14.64
N HIS A 17 13.27 -6.38 -13.79
CA HIS A 17 12.54 -7.55 -14.22
C HIS A 17 11.18 -7.21 -14.84
N MET A 18 10.40 -6.35 -14.17
CA MET A 18 9.12 -5.83 -14.71
C MET A 18 9.31 -5.12 -16.05
N ILE A 19 10.34 -4.28 -16.16
CA ILE A 19 10.66 -3.57 -17.41
C ILE A 19 11.08 -4.55 -18.51
N LYS A 20 11.87 -5.59 -18.19
CA LYS A 20 12.29 -6.61 -19.16
C LYS A 20 11.10 -7.39 -19.72
N LEU A 21 10.09 -7.67 -18.90
CA LEU A 21 8.85 -8.30 -19.32
C LEU A 21 7.89 -7.33 -20.06
N GLY A 22 8.23 -6.04 -20.17
CA GLY A 22 7.36 -5.05 -20.79
C GLY A 22 6.19 -4.59 -19.91
N VAL A 23 6.20 -4.96 -18.62
CA VAL A 23 5.15 -4.60 -17.67
C VAL A 23 5.45 -3.24 -17.04
N SER A 24 4.61 -2.26 -17.34
CA SER A 24 4.65 -0.96 -16.66
C SER A 24 4.07 -1.08 -15.25
N ILE A 25 4.79 -0.56 -14.26
CA ILE A 25 4.28 -0.46 -12.87
C ILE A 25 2.95 0.31 -12.82
N HIS A 26 2.69 1.23 -13.75
CA HIS A 26 1.41 1.95 -13.80
C HIS A 26 0.21 1.06 -14.12
N SER A 27 0.43 -0.07 -14.81
CA SER A 27 -0.64 -0.94 -15.30
C SER A 27 -1.51 -1.52 -14.17
N PHE A 28 -0.92 -1.80 -13.02
CA PHE A 28 -1.64 -2.31 -11.84
C PHE A 28 -1.76 -1.27 -10.72
N THR A 29 -0.78 -0.37 -10.58
CA THR A 29 -0.81 0.63 -9.49
C THR A 29 -1.90 1.68 -9.67
N THR A 30 -2.31 1.99 -10.90
CA THR A 30 -3.43 2.91 -11.15
C THR A 30 -4.72 2.37 -10.52
N ALA A 31 -5.01 1.06 -10.71
CA ALA A 31 -6.18 0.43 -10.12
C ALA A 31 -6.12 0.45 -8.59
N TRP A 32 -4.96 0.13 -8.01
CA TRP A 32 -4.77 0.17 -6.56
C TRP A 32 -4.99 1.56 -5.97
N LEU A 33 -4.43 2.59 -6.59
CA LEU A 33 -4.50 3.97 -6.08
C LEU A 33 -5.89 4.59 -6.27
N LEU A 34 -6.53 4.39 -7.42
CA LEU A 34 -7.88 4.92 -7.69
C LEU A 34 -8.93 4.30 -6.77
N CYS A 35 -8.81 3.00 -6.50
CA CYS A 35 -9.72 2.30 -5.58
C CYS A 35 -9.27 2.36 -4.12
N LEU A 36 -8.22 3.13 -3.80
CA LEU A 36 -7.62 3.22 -2.44
C LEU A 36 -7.42 1.84 -1.79
N PHE A 37 -7.00 0.85 -2.59
CA PHE A 37 -6.77 -0.54 -2.20
C PHE A 37 -8.01 -1.29 -1.66
N MET A 38 -9.24 -0.80 -1.91
CA MET A 38 -10.48 -1.40 -1.38
C MET A 38 -10.92 -2.69 -2.08
N GLU A 39 -10.71 -2.80 -3.39
CA GLU A 39 -11.10 -4.00 -4.14
C GLU A 39 -9.99 -5.03 -4.20
N ASN A 40 -8.78 -4.59 -4.53
CA ASN A 40 -7.54 -5.35 -4.55
C ASN A 40 -6.39 -4.36 -4.30
N PRO A 41 -5.27 -4.79 -3.69
CA PRO A 41 -4.89 -6.13 -3.32
C PRO A 41 -5.00 -6.38 -1.80
N LEU A 42 -6.02 -5.88 -1.11
CA LEU A 42 -6.10 -6.03 0.35
C LEU A 42 -7.46 -6.58 0.78
N PRO A 43 -7.52 -7.44 1.82
CA PRO A 43 -8.78 -7.72 2.50
C PRO A 43 -9.37 -6.44 3.11
N TYR A 44 -10.70 -6.33 3.16
CA TYR A 44 -11.42 -5.15 3.66
C TYR A 44 -10.94 -4.68 5.05
N GLU A 45 -10.77 -5.59 6.00
CA GLU A 45 -10.29 -5.27 7.35
C GLU A 45 -8.88 -4.65 7.35
N THR A 46 -8.02 -5.12 6.46
CA THR A 46 -6.66 -4.58 6.29
C THR A 46 -6.70 -3.24 5.57
N ALA A 47 -7.55 -3.10 4.54
CA ALA A 47 -7.76 -1.85 3.82
C ALA A 47 -8.22 -0.71 4.76
N ILE A 48 -9.15 -0.98 5.67
CA ILE A 48 -9.59 0.01 6.67
C ILE A 48 -8.44 0.47 7.57
N LYS A 49 -7.60 -0.45 8.06
CA LYS A 49 -6.43 -0.07 8.88
C LYS A 49 -5.47 0.82 8.09
N TYR A 50 -5.26 0.49 6.82
CA TYR A 50 -4.50 1.34 5.91
C TYR A 50 -5.12 2.71 5.69
N TRP A 51 -6.45 2.79 5.66
CA TRP A 51 -7.16 4.06 5.61
C TRP A 51 -6.95 4.90 6.87
N ASP A 52 -6.89 4.29 8.05
CA ASP A 52 -6.55 5.03 9.28
C ASP A 52 -5.18 5.71 9.15
N TYR A 53 -4.18 5.01 8.60
CA TYR A 53 -2.88 5.60 8.30
C TYR A 53 -2.95 6.66 7.20
N LEU A 54 -3.72 6.44 6.14
CA LEU A 54 -3.93 7.44 5.08
C LEU A 54 -4.49 8.75 5.65
N PHE A 55 -5.52 8.69 6.50
CA PHE A 55 -6.14 9.87 7.09
C PHE A 55 -5.27 10.54 8.17
N CYS A 56 -4.39 9.79 8.82
CA CYS A 56 -3.48 10.35 9.83
C CYS A 56 -2.23 11.01 9.23
N TYR A 57 -1.69 10.47 8.14
CA TYR A 57 -0.38 10.83 7.60
C TYR A 57 -0.44 11.48 6.21
N GLY A 58 -1.56 11.37 5.49
CA GLY A 58 -1.75 11.96 4.17
C GLY A 58 -1.51 10.98 3.02
N ASP A 59 -1.67 11.50 1.80
CA ASP A 59 -1.68 10.75 0.53
C ASP A 59 -0.33 10.12 0.17
N GLU A 60 0.78 10.61 0.73
CA GLU A 60 2.10 9.97 0.61
C GLU A 60 2.06 8.49 1.05
N MET A 61 1.16 8.14 1.97
CA MET A 61 0.96 6.77 2.41
C MET A 61 0.52 5.83 1.29
N LEU A 62 -0.21 6.30 0.29
CA LEU A 62 -0.65 5.46 -0.82
C LEU A 62 0.55 4.82 -1.55
N PHE A 63 1.61 5.59 -1.75
CA PHE A 63 2.81 5.09 -2.43
C PHE A 63 3.64 4.17 -1.54
N HIS A 64 3.74 4.47 -0.24
CA HIS A 64 4.40 3.59 0.72
C HIS A 64 3.69 2.25 0.87
N MET A 65 2.35 2.26 0.90
CA MET A 65 1.53 1.06 0.93
C MET A 65 1.75 0.21 -0.34
N ALA A 66 1.63 0.81 -1.53
CA ALA A 66 1.86 0.10 -2.78
C ALA A 66 3.27 -0.51 -2.86
N LEU A 67 4.29 0.23 -2.42
CA LEU A 67 5.66 -0.25 -2.40
C LEU A 67 5.82 -1.49 -1.51
N GLU A 68 5.34 -1.42 -0.26
CA GLU A 68 5.49 -2.53 0.69
C GLU A 68 4.72 -3.76 0.25
N ILE A 69 3.50 -3.57 -0.29
CA ILE A 69 2.68 -4.62 -0.89
C ILE A 69 3.46 -5.34 -2.01
N LEU A 70 4.12 -4.60 -2.90
CA LEU A 70 4.95 -5.18 -3.96
C LEU A 70 6.18 -5.92 -3.42
N LEU A 71 6.93 -5.28 -2.52
CA LEU A 71 8.20 -5.83 -2.04
C LEU A 71 8.01 -7.05 -1.15
N HIS A 72 6.85 -7.18 -0.50
CA HIS A 72 6.51 -8.32 0.34
C HIS A 72 6.57 -9.65 -0.42
N ARG A 73 6.27 -9.64 -1.73
CA ARG A 73 6.26 -10.83 -2.60
C ARG A 73 7.33 -10.74 -3.70
N SER A 74 8.42 -10.01 -3.42
CA SER A 74 9.47 -9.75 -4.42
C SER A 74 10.12 -11.00 -4.99
N GLU A 75 10.30 -12.07 -4.20
CA GLU A 75 10.84 -13.35 -4.69
C GLU A 75 9.92 -14.02 -5.72
N GLU A 76 8.62 -14.02 -5.46
CA GLU A 76 7.63 -14.56 -6.39
C GLU A 76 7.50 -13.71 -7.66
N LEU A 77 7.55 -12.38 -7.52
CA LEU A 77 7.58 -11.47 -8.67
C LEU A 77 8.79 -11.73 -9.57
N LEU A 78 9.94 -12.08 -8.99
CA LEU A 78 11.15 -12.40 -9.75
C LEU A 78 11.11 -13.78 -10.42
N ALA A 79 10.25 -14.68 -9.96
CA ALA A 79 10.09 -16.03 -10.52
C ALA A 79 9.14 -16.07 -11.74
N ILE A 80 8.31 -15.05 -11.93
CA ILE A 80 7.39 -14.95 -13.07
C ILE A 80 8.17 -14.55 -14.32
N GLU A 81 7.98 -15.26 -15.43
CA GLU A 81 8.71 -15.02 -16.69
C GLU A 81 7.84 -14.48 -17.83
N ASP A 82 6.54 -14.32 -17.59
CA ASP A 82 5.56 -13.84 -18.56
C ASP A 82 4.86 -12.54 -18.11
N ALA A 83 4.55 -11.67 -19.07
CA ALA A 83 3.97 -10.36 -18.80
C ALA A 83 2.52 -10.44 -18.32
N ASP A 84 1.72 -11.31 -18.92
CA ASP A 84 0.31 -11.49 -18.57
C ASP A 84 0.18 -12.16 -17.21
N GLU A 85 1.03 -13.16 -16.92
CA GLU A 85 1.13 -13.77 -15.59
C GLU A 85 1.52 -12.74 -14.53
N MET A 86 2.45 -11.82 -14.83
CA MET A 86 2.85 -10.79 -13.88
C MET A 86 1.71 -9.79 -13.57
N LEU A 87 0.94 -9.41 -14.58
CA LEU A 87 -0.25 -8.56 -14.40
C LEU A 87 -1.34 -9.28 -13.61
N GLU A 88 -1.64 -10.54 -13.95
CA GLU A 88 -2.58 -11.38 -13.20
C GLU A 88 -2.15 -11.52 -11.74
N PHE A 89 -0.88 -11.83 -11.50
CA PHE A 89 -0.35 -12.03 -10.16
C PHE A 89 -0.48 -10.75 -9.34
N THR A 90 -0.07 -9.60 -9.88
CA THR A 90 -0.13 -8.33 -9.17
C THR A 90 -1.57 -7.87 -8.91
N LEU A 91 -2.50 -8.07 -9.84
CA LEU A 91 -3.88 -7.64 -9.70
C LEU A 91 -4.74 -8.57 -8.82
N HIS A 92 -4.48 -9.88 -8.84
CA HIS A 92 -5.43 -10.88 -8.31
C HIS A 92 -4.86 -11.85 -7.26
N ARG A 93 -3.57 -12.22 -7.34
CA ARG A 93 -2.97 -13.21 -6.42
C ARG A 93 -2.25 -12.57 -5.25
N LEU A 94 -1.58 -11.45 -5.51
CA LEU A 94 -0.86 -10.68 -4.50
C LEU A 94 -1.80 -10.31 -3.35
N SER A 95 -3.09 -10.15 -3.62
CA SER A 95 -4.10 -9.75 -2.65
C SER A 95 -4.40 -10.74 -1.53
N LYS A 96 -4.27 -12.04 -1.82
CA LYS A 96 -4.73 -13.10 -0.91
C LYS A 96 -3.81 -13.33 0.28
N ASN A 97 -2.59 -12.81 0.23
CA ASN A 97 -1.54 -13.10 1.21
C ASN A 97 -0.94 -11.86 1.88
N VAL A 98 -1.50 -10.66 1.64
CA VAL A 98 -1.10 -9.48 2.41
C VAL A 98 -1.69 -9.59 3.82
N ASN A 99 -0.87 -10.04 4.76
CA ASN A 99 -1.25 -10.24 6.15
C ASN A 99 -0.83 -9.04 7.03
N ALA A 100 -1.17 -9.10 8.32
CA ALA A 100 -0.88 -8.04 9.29
C ALA A 100 0.62 -7.66 9.39
N LEU A 101 1.55 -8.49 8.89
CA LEU A 101 2.98 -8.19 8.88
C LEU A 101 3.33 -6.99 7.99
N SER A 102 2.52 -6.71 6.97
CA SER A 102 2.68 -5.51 6.14
C SER A 102 2.36 -4.23 6.90
N LEU A 103 1.43 -4.28 7.85
CA LEU A 103 1.08 -3.15 8.72
C LEU A 103 2.21 -2.84 9.72
N GLU A 104 2.89 -3.85 10.25
CA GLU A 104 4.02 -3.65 11.17
C GLU A 104 5.20 -2.96 10.46
N ARG A 105 5.52 -3.36 9.24
CA ARG A 105 6.58 -2.71 8.44
C ARG A 105 6.22 -1.27 8.12
N ILE A 106 4.97 -1.03 7.75
CA ILE A 106 4.49 0.33 7.47
C ILE A 106 4.49 1.18 8.73
N THR A 107 4.11 0.63 9.89
CA THR A 107 4.21 1.32 11.18
C THR A 107 5.66 1.71 11.50
N LYS A 108 6.63 0.83 11.23
CA LYS A 108 8.06 1.15 11.38
C LYS A 108 8.53 2.26 10.44
N VAL A 109 8.14 2.18 9.16
CA VAL A 109 8.42 3.25 8.19
C VAL A 109 7.81 4.57 8.66
N LEU A 110 6.55 4.54 9.09
CA LEU A 110 5.83 5.69 9.63
C LEU A 110 6.51 6.31 10.85
N HIS A 111 6.95 5.51 11.81
CA HIS A 111 7.72 6.01 12.96
C HIS A 111 9.01 6.69 12.53
N SER A 112 9.69 6.17 11.50
CA SER A 112 10.91 6.79 10.95
C SER A 112 10.64 8.08 10.15
N LEU A 113 9.42 8.26 9.63
CA LEU A 113 8.98 9.49 8.96
C LEU A 113 8.48 10.53 9.97
N GLN A 114 7.81 10.10 11.04
CA GLN A 114 7.29 10.95 12.12
C GLN A 114 8.38 11.68 12.90
N THR A 115 9.59 11.13 13.02
CA THR A 115 10.72 11.83 13.67
C THR A 115 11.18 13.09 12.94
N ARG A 116 10.68 13.34 11.71
CA ARG A 116 10.93 14.59 10.97
C ARG A 116 9.82 15.64 11.09
N SER A 117 8.63 15.28 11.57
CA SER A 117 7.43 16.13 11.50
C SER A 117 6.48 15.84 12.67
N LEU A 118 6.82 16.30 13.87
CA LEU A 118 5.82 16.43 14.93
C LEU A 118 5.28 17.85 14.90
N ASP A 119 4.12 18.05 14.28
CA ASP A 119 3.33 19.25 14.54
C ASP A 119 1.81 18.95 14.53
N SER A 120 1.23 18.99 15.73
CA SER A 120 -0.12 19.40 16.14
C SER A 120 -1.41 18.88 15.43
N ARG A 121 -1.36 18.16 14.30
CA ARG A 121 -2.56 17.83 13.50
C ARG A 121 -3.21 16.47 13.80
N THR A 122 -2.47 15.51 14.36
CA THR A 122 -2.91 14.10 14.47
C THR A 122 -3.96 13.85 15.57
N ALA A 123 -4.02 14.67 16.62
CA ALA A 123 -4.93 14.45 17.75
C ALA A 123 -6.40 14.84 17.45
N ILE A 124 -6.64 15.71 16.46
CA ILE A 124 -7.96 16.28 16.21
C ILE A 124 -8.79 15.41 15.24
N SER A 125 -8.16 14.72 14.29
CA SER A 125 -8.87 13.92 13.28
C SER A 125 -9.40 12.59 13.83
N VAL A 126 -8.62 11.87 14.63
CA VAL A 126 -9.03 10.58 15.22
C VAL A 126 -10.18 10.74 16.20
N LEU A 127 -10.15 11.78 17.04
CA LEU A 127 -11.26 12.09 17.93
C LEU A 127 -12.51 12.52 17.14
N SER A 128 -12.38 13.33 16.08
CA SER A 128 -13.51 13.71 15.22
C SER A 128 -14.14 12.48 14.53
N TYR A 129 -13.33 11.54 14.03
CA TYR A 129 -13.81 10.29 13.41
C TYR A 129 -14.45 9.34 14.42
N LEU A 130 -13.86 9.15 15.60
CA LEU A 130 -14.43 8.33 16.67
C LEU A 130 -15.73 8.93 17.24
N PHE A 131 -15.85 10.27 17.29
CA PHE A 131 -17.10 10.96 17.63
C PHE A 131 -18.16 10.85 16.52
N SER A 132 -17.75 10.83 15.24
CA SER A 132 -18.65 10.64 14.09
C SER A 132 -19.19 9.20 14.04
N MET A 133 -18.34 8.20 14.29
CA MET A 133 -18.73 6.78 14.36
C MET A 133 -19.69 6.48 15.53
N LYS A 134 -19.51 7.13 16.69
CA LYS A 134 -20.48 7.04 17.80
C LYS A 134 -21.84 7.66 17.50
N LYS A 135 -21.92 8.64 16.59
CA LYS A 135 -23.20 9.25 16.15
C LYS A 135 -23.95 8.38 15.14
N CYS A 136 -23.28 7.55 14.34
CA CYS A 136 -23.92 6.71 13.33
C CYS A 136 -24.47 5.37 13.85
N GLY A 137 -24.35 5.04 15.15
CA GLY A 137 -25.05 3.90 15.74
C GLY A 137 -24.72 2.52 15.15
N VAL A 138 -23.57 2.37 14.48
CA VAL A 138 -23.10 1.07 13.97
C VAL A 138 -22.59 0.27 15.16
N ARG A 139 -23.37 -0.74 15.55
CA ARG A 139 -23.07 -1.67 16.64
C ARG A 139 -22.08 -2.71 16.11
N MET A 140 -20.88 -2.80 16.70
CA MET A 140 -20.00 -3.96 16.56
C MET A 140 -20.65 -5.18 17.21
#